data_AF-W1Q097-F1
#
_entry.id   AF-W1Q097-F1
#
_cell.length_a   1.000
_cell.length_b   1.000
_cell.length_c   1.000
_cell.angle_alpha   90.00
_cell.angle_beta   90.00
_cell.angle_gamma   90.00
#
_symmetry.space_group_name_H-M   'P 1'
#
loop_
_entity.id
_entity.type
_entity.pdbx_description
1 polymer ?
#
loop_
_entity_poly.entity_id
_entity_poly.type
_entity_poly.pdbx_seq_one_letter_code
_entity_poly.pdbx_strand_id
1 'polypeptide(L)'
;MEHRAYIEGLRGNRQEKLYGHMMVSGLPCSHAIAIIDHRHEDITEFCGVYFRVQMYRRAYSLPFNPMPDALELPYIVYTTVIPPAARRIASRSKKRYRQT
;
A
#
# COMPACT_ATOMS: atom_id res chain seq x y z
N MET A 1 -10.12 3.56 -23.27
CA MET A 1 -9.10 2.52 -23.55
C MET A 1 -7.99 2.46 -22.49
N GLU A 2 -8.10 3.14 -21.34
CA GLU A 2 -6.99 3.22 -20.37
C GLU A 2 -7.30 2.63 -18.98
N HIS A 3 -8.54 2.19 -18.72
CA HIS A 3 -8.92 1.64 -17.41
C HIS A 3 -8.51 0.17 -17.19
N ARG A 4 -8.16 -0.58 -18.25
CA ARG A 4 -7.84 -2.01 -18.14
C ARG A 4 -6.43 -2.29 -17.61
N ALA A 5 -5.50 -1.35 -17.76
CA ALA A 5 -4.10 -1.54 -17.36
C ALA A 5 -3.87 -1.41 -15.84
N TYR A 6 -4.77 -0.74 -15.10
CA TYR A 6 -4.61 -0.54 -13.66
C TYR A 6 -4.87 -1.81 -12.83
N ILE A 7 -5.75 -2.69 -13.31
CA ILE A 7 -6.17 -3.89 -12.56
C ILE A 7 -5.11 -5.01 -12.63
N GLU A 8 -4.33 -5.09 -13.71
CA GLU A 8 -3.32 -6.16 -13.86
C GLU A 8 -2.13 -6.03 -12.89
N GLY A 9 -1.89 -4.85 -12.32
CA GLY A 9 -0.80 -4.60 -11.37
C GLY A 9 -1.00 -5.22 -9.98
N LEU A 10 -2.20 -5.71 -9.65
CA LEU A 10 -2.50 -6.31 -8.33
C LEU A 10 -2.43 -7.84 -8.32
N ARG A 11 -1.98 -8.45 -9.42
CA ARG A 11 -1.90 -9.92 -9.60
C ARG A 11 -0.62 -10.53 -9.00
N GLY A 12 -0.16 -10.01 -7.86
CA GLY A 12 1.03 -10.45 -7.14
C GLY A 12 0.70 -11.33 -5.94
N ASN A 13 0.62 -12.65 -6.17
CA ASN A 13 0.88 -13.76 -5.25
C ASN A 13 0.82 -13.50 -3.73
N ARG A 14 -0.35 -13.74 -3.11
CA ARG A 14 -0.45 -14.41 -1.81
C ARG A 14 -1.86 -14.95 -1.59
N GLN A 15 -2.00 -16.26 -1.73
CA GLN A 15 -3.14 -17.02 -1.23
C GLN A 15 -3.15 -16.86 0.30
N GLU A 16 -3.94 -15.94 0.87
CA GLU A 16 -4.32 -16.05 2.29
C GLU A 16 -5.45 -15.09 2.71
N LYS A 17 -6.52 -15.71 3.21
CA LYS A 17 -7.57 -15.20 4.11
C LYS A 17 -8.77 -14.49 3.49
N LEU A 18 -9.75 -15.34 3.17
CA LEU A 18 -11.16 -15.02 3.00
C LEU A 18 -11.71 -14.26 4.23
N TYR A 19 -12.59 -13.29 3.98
CA TYR A 19 -13.41 -12.49 4.90
C TYR A 19 -12.78 -11.31 5.67
N GLY A 20 -11.46 -11.26 5.93
CA GLY A 20 -10.84 -10.16 6.70
C GLY A 20 -10.27 -8.99 5.87
N HIS A 21 -9.88 -9.25 4.61
CA HIS A 21 -9.12 -8.29 3.80
C HIS A 21 -9.92 -7.03 3.43
N MET A 22 -11.21 -7.19 3.14
CA MET A 22 -12.06 -6.07 2.72
C MET A 22 -12.29 -5.07 3.86
N MET A 23 -12.43 -5.56 5.10
CA MET A 23 -12.64 -4.70 6.28
C MET A 23 -11.43 -3.79 6.56
N VAL A 24 -10.21 -4.29 6.32
CA VAL A 24 -8.99 -3.53 6.61
C VAL A 24 -8.58 -2.63 5.44
N SER A 25 -8.69 -3.13 4.20
CA SER A 25 -8.24 -2.39 3.01
C SER A 25 -9.28 -1.44 2.44
N GLY A 26 -10.57 -1.66 2.67
CA GLY A 26 -11.66 -0.92 2.01
C GLY A 26 -11.74 -1.16 0.50
N LEU A 27 -11.03 -2.18 -0.03
CA LEU A 27 -11.07 -2.57 -1.44
C LEU A 27 -11.74 -3.95 -1.59
N PRO A 28 -12.54 -4.17 -2.64
CA PRO A 28 -13.15 -5.46 -2.92
C PRO A 28 -12.07 -6.53 -3.15
N CYS A 29 -12.33 -7.76 -2.70
CA CYS A 29 -11.46 -8.89 -3.00
C CYS A 29 -11.61 -9.31 -4.47
N SER A 30 -10.67 -10.11 -5.00
CA SER A 30 -10.73 -10.59 -6.39
C SER A 30 -12.05 -11.25 -6.76
N HIS A 31 -12.67 -12.01 -5.84
CA HIS A 31 -13.99 -12.61 -6.05
C HIS A 31 -15.10 -11.57 -6.17
N ALA A 32 -15.09 -10.54 -5.32
CA ALA A 32 -16.07 -9.45 -5.38
C ALA A 32 -15.92 -8.67 -6.70
N ILE A 33 -14.68 -8.41 -7.13
CA ILE A 33 -14.40 -7.76 -8.42
C ILE A 33 -15.00 -8.56 -9.58
N ALA A 34 -14.79 -9.87 -9.60
CA ALA A 34 -15.33 -10.73 -10.65
C ALA A 34 -16.88 -10.76 -10.68
N ILE A 35 -17.52 -10.73 -9.52
CA ILE A 35 -18.99 -10.66 -9.42
C ILE A 35 -19.51 -9.31 -9.92
N ILE A 36 -18.89 -8.20 -9.50
CA ILE A 36 -19.25 -6.85 -9.93
C ILE A 36 -19.12 -6.71 -11.44
N ASP A 37 -18.01 -7.20 -12.01
CA ASP A 37 -17.75 -7.19 -13.45
C ASP A 37 -18.79 -8.03 -14.22
N HIS A 38 -19.12 -9.21 -13.70
CA HIS A 38 -20.17 -10.07 -14.27
C HIS A 38 -21.55 -9.40 -14.28
N ARG A 39 -21.83 -8.54 -13.30
CA ARG A 39 -23.08 -7.79 -13.18
C ARG A 39 -23.06 -6.46 -13.95
N HIS A 40 -21.93 -6.10 -14.57
CA HIS A 40 -21.71 -4.80 -15.19
C HIS A 40 -22.01 -3.61 -14.26
N GLU A 41 -21.75 -3.79 -12.96
CA GLU A 41 -21.90 -2.75 -11.94
C GLU A 41 -20.61 -1.95 -11.80
N ASP A 42 -20.70 -0.72 -11.29
CA ASP A 42 -19.50 0.10 -11.06
C ASP A 42 -18.79 -0.33 -9.76
N ILE A 43 -17.54 -0.77 -9.91
CA ILE A 43 -16.66 -1.17 -8.80
C ILE A 43 -16.42 -0.05 -7.78
N THR A 44 -16.52 1.22 -8.19
CA THR A 44 -16.29 2.35 -7.29
C THR A 44 -17.36 2.47 -6.20
N GLU A 45 -18.55 1.89 -6.43
CA GLU A 45 -19.64 1.85 -5.44
C GLU A 45 -19.36 0.86 -4.30
N PHE A 46 -18.54 -0.16 -4.56
CA PHE A 46 -18.18 -1.21 -3.61
C PHE A 46 -16.89 -0.92 -2.84
N CYS A 47 -16.19 0.15 -3.21
CA CYS A 47 -14.97 0.58 -2.54
C CYS A 47 -15.29 1.52 -1.37
N GLY A 48 -14.45 1.50 -0.33
CA GLY A 48 -14.53 2.43 0.78
C GLY A 48 -14.45 3.89 0.30
N VAL A 49 -15.11 4.79 1.05
CA VAL A 49 -15.25 6.22 0.68
C VAL A 49 -13.91 6.87 0.30
N TYR A 50 -12.82 6.50 0.99
CA TYR A 50 -11.47 7.03 0.76
C TYR A 50 -10.87 6.73 -0.61
N PHE A 51 -11.35 5.71 -1.33
CA PHE A 51 -10.86 5.35 -2.66
C PHE A 51 -11.61 6.07 -3.79
N ARG A 52 -12.59 6.93 -3.47
CA ARG A 52 -13.29 7.73 -4.47
C ARG A 52 -12.41 8.87 -4.96
N VAL A 53 -12.52 9.21 -6.25
CA VAL A 53 -11.79 10.32 -6.89
C VAL A 53 -11.96 11.64 -6.12
N GLN A 54 -13.16 11.91 -5.59
CA GLN A 54 -13.43 13.09 -4.77
C GLN A 54 -12.55 13.16 -3.51
N MET A 55 -12.30 12.03 -2.86
CA MET A 55 -11.49 11.96 -1.64
C MET A 55 -10.02 12.11 -1.96
N TYR A 56 -9.56 11.51 -3.06
CA TYR A 56 -8.20 11.74 -3.58
C TYR A 56 -7.96 13.23 -3.86
N ARG A 57 -8.86 13.89 -4.61
CA ARG A 57 -8.76 15.33 -4.89
C ARG A 57 -8.78 16.17 -3.62
N ARG A 58 -9.56 15.79 -2.61
CA ARG A 58 -9.60 16.49 -1.33
C ARG A 58 -8.33 16.29 -0.51
N ALA A 59 -7.74 15.11 -0.53
CA ALA A 59 -6.49 14.81 0.18
C ALA A 59 -5.30 15.58 -0.42
N TYR A 60 -5.30 15.73 -1.75
CA TYR A 60 -4.25 16.42 -2.50
C TYR A 60 -4.68 17.79 -3.04
N SER A 61 -5.66 18.44 -2.40
CA SER A 61 -6.12 19.77 -2.82
C SER A 61 -5.13 20.87 -2.45
N LEU A 62 -4.34 20.63 -1.40
CA LEU A 62 -3.28 21.54 -0.99
C LEU A 62 -2.11 21.43 -1.95
N PRO A 63 -1.55 22.56 -2.42
CA PRO A 63 -0.38 22.53 -3.28
C PRO A 63 0.78 21.90 -2.51
N PHE A 64 1.43 20.93 -3.14
CA PHE A 64 2.78 20.58 -2.73
C PHE A 64 3.68 21.75 -3.09
N ASN A 65 4.41 22.28 -2.10
CA ASN A 65 5.49 23.19 -2.42
C ASN A 65 6.47 22.43 -3.33
N PRO A 66 6.86 23.00 -4.49
CA PRO A 66 7.90 22.39 -5.31
C PRO A 66 9.12 22.18 -4.44
N MET A 67 9.82 21.06 -4.66
CA MET A 67 11.11 20.86 -4.02
C MET A 67 12.02 21.99 -4.50
N PRO A 68 12.60 22.80 -3.58
CA PRO A 68 13.52 23.86 -3.97
C PRO A 68 14.69 23.25 -4.73
N ASP A 69 15.23 23.99 -5.70
CA ASP A 69 16.42 23.55 -6.44
C ASP A 69 17.58 23.32 -5.48
N ALA A 70 18.55 22.48 -5.86
CA ALA A 70 19.71 22.16 -5.02
C ALA A 70 20.49 23.42 -4.59
N LEU A 71 20.39 24.49 -5.39
CA LEU A 71 20.99 25.81 -5.14
C LEU A 71 20.20 26.67 -4.15
N GLU A 72 18.92 26.36 -3.92
CA GLU A 72 18.01 27.07 -3.00
C GLU A 72 17.82 26.33 -1.67
N LEU A 73 18.40 25.13 -1.53
CA LEU A 73 18.40 24.41 -0.26
C LEU A 73 19.18 25.25 0.77
N PRO A 74 18.58 25.58 1.94
CA PRO A 74 19.32 26.23 2.99
C PRO A 74 20.51 25.34 3.36
N TYR A 75 21.65 25.95 3.69
CA TYR A 75 22.79 25.24 4.24
C TYR A 75 22.40 24.61 5.58
N ILE A 76 21.92 23.37 5.54
CA ILE A 76 21.56 22.60 6.73
C ILE A 76 22.84 21.99 7.28
N VAL A 77 23.28 22.49 8.43
CA VAL A 77 24.26 21.77 9.25
C VAL A 77 23.56 20.52 9.76
N TYR A 78 23.77 19.40 9.08
CA TYR A 78 23.24 18.12 9.53
C TYR A 78 23.80 17.83 10.92
N THR A 79 22.91 17.74 11.91
CA THR A 79 23.26 17.01 13.13
C THR A 79 23.33 15.54 12.75
N THR A 80 24.42 14.86 13.11
CA THR A 80 24.54 13.42 12.89
C THR A 80 23.42 12.73 13.67
N VAL A 81 22.34 12.34 12.98
CA VAL A 81 21.25 11.57 13.58
C VAL A 81 21.78 10.16 13.82
N ILE A 82 22.14 9.88 15.07
CA ILE A 82 22.54 8.53 15.47
C ILE A 82 21.28 7.66 15.45
N PRO A 83 21.23 6.59 14.65
CA PRO A 83 20.08 5.70 14.67
C PRO A 83 19.92 5.10 16.07
N PRO A 84 18.68 4.88 16.54
CA PRO A 84 18.47 4.22 17.82
C PRO A 84 19.20 2.89 17.84
N ALA A 85 19.86 2.58 18.96
CA ALA A 85 20.63 1.35 19.11
C ALA A 85 19.74 0.14 18.77
N ALA A 86 20.02 -0.49 17.63
CA ALA A 86 19.26 -1.62 17.16
C ALA A 86 19.55 -2.82 18.10
N ARG A 87 18.59 -3.17 18.95
CA ARG A 87 18.62 -4.45 19.67
C ARG A 87 18.39 -5.56 18.64
N ARG A 88 19.47 -6.22 18.22
CA ARG A 88 19.38 -7.49 17.50
C ARG A 88 18.81 -8.53 18.48
N ILE A 89 17.55 -8.94 18.24
CA ILE A 89 17.01 -10.14 18.87
C ILE A 89 17.87 -11.31 18.37
N ALA A 90 18.39 -12.12 19.29
CA ALA A 90 19.14 -13.33 18.91
C ALA A 90 18.29 -14.12 17.91
N SER A 91 18.87 -14.42 16.74
CA SER A 91 18.19 -15.21 15.72
C SER A 91 17.68 -16.51 16.33
N ARG A 92 16.49 -16.96 15.92
CA ARG A 92 15.93 -18.25 16.30
C ARG A 92 17.00 -19.34 16.18
N SER A 93 17.26 -20.05 17.28
CA SER A 93 18.23 -21.14 17.30
C SER A 93 17.91 -22.15 16.19
N LYS A 94 18.93 -22.52 15.39
CA LYS A 94 18.76 -23.55 14.36
C LYS A 94 18.28 -24.82 15.04
N LYS A 95 17.13 -25.36 14.63
CA LYS A 95 16.67 -26.69 15.08
C LYS A 95 17.76 -27.70 14.71
N ARG A 96 18.35 -28.35 15.71
CA ARG A 96 19.23 -29.51 15.47
C ARG A 96 18.33 -30.67 15.04
N TYR A 97 18.50 -31.12 13.80
CA TYR A 97 17.91 -32.38 13.35
C TYR A 97 18.57 -33.52 14.13
N ARG A 98 17.79 -34.30 14.89
CA ARG A 98 18.28 -35.54 15.50
C ARG A 98 18.49 -36.53 14.37
N GLN A 99 19.76 -36.86 14.09
CA GLN A 99 20.07 -38.05 13.30
C GLN A 99 19.83 -39.25 14.23
N THR A 100 18.77 -39.98 13.92
CA THR A 100 18.53 -41.35 14.40
C THR A 100 19.39 -42.32 13.61
#